data_AF-T0PVD5-F1
#
_entry.id   AF-T0PVD5-F1
#
_cell.length_a   1.000
_cell.length_b   1.000
_cell.length_c   1.000
_cell.angle_alpha   90.00
_cell.angle_beta   90.00
_cell.angle_gamma   90.00
#
_symmetry.space_group_name_H-M   'P 1'
#
loop_
_entity.id
_entity.type
_entity.pdbx_description
1 polymer ?
#
loop_
_entity_poly.entity_id
_entity_poly.type
_entity_poly.pdbx_seq_one_letter_code
_entity_poly.pdbx_strand_id
1 'polypeptide(L)'
;MDSDNEVDAFAALLETDDGVRTLVRYIQTPSDADADDAVNALALFSDHGTNERIARLLQDVKLVDTLLSHASLGDVEEDLHLPIWRCLAAWAHGAAPLVPALWAARSSLVQQSFALRHASLSTTSLVSATLTSLVASIGSTLQPRPDKLFCGLVDADANGFCDLLKQYYVFGGNTGLLDLIRRVLSTKAEAKALCSSGLLRLWGREWHQQHDTTFGAKWTALLSHLAEVLHPQRPILYSGSDGDSQWASAFLALALSPLKCVWMEMAPLVLDALGTATLAPVLQSHPHCHGALLWLLSKPDAIPSATTRAELEAIAIDCEMANRVALPTLEIGLALPEALAMATSLKASGNRWFSLGNHAAARQFYRLGLSTLKVAAATARQALSTPTTTTALPVGACVEVRQGDGTRWPAMVSDVDGPTRVEVIYDASGDDDTVDLSRCRLCLSFSDQSALSALQVALCMNLAKSLSHLRMVPEAIECLHFGLELAPDHLPALYLRGLLHMQTLQLKPAKDDFFRANKMAGERKDKATQVQIHKAWKRLQVLTTQRKKADKKLIKDMMAYLDTLAIDGE
;
A
#
# COMPACT_ATOMS: atom_id res chain seq x y z
N MET A 1 58.90 24.57 -16.60
CA MET A 1 59.08 23.20 -17.16
C MET A 1 59.27 22.16 -16.04
N ASP A 2 59.22 22.53 -14.76
CA ASP A 2 59.44 21.60 -13.64
C ASP A 2 58.15 21.06 -12.98
N SER A 3 57.00 21.72 -13.13
CA SER A 3 55.75 21.30 -12.46
C SER A 3 55.19 19.96 -12.94
N ASP A 4 55.30 19.65 -14.23
CA ASP A 4 54.73 18.43 -14.80
C ASP A 4 55.52 17.17 -14.39
N ASN A 5 56.85 17.31 -14.17
CA ASN A 5 57.70 16.21 -13.70
C ASN A 5 57.49 15.88 -12.22
N GLU A 6 57.14 16.87 -11.38
CA GLU A 6 56.87 16.66 -9.96
C GLU A 6 55.51 15.97 -9.74
N VAL A 7 54.48 16.33 -10.52
CA VAL A 7 53.15 15.70 -10.46
C VAL A 7 53.22 14.22 -10.87
N ASP A 8 53.98 13.89 -11.92
CA ASP A 8 54.20 12.50 -12.35
C ASP A 8 54.98 11.68 -11.31
N ALA A 9 55.96 12.28 -10.62
CA ALA A 9 56.71 11.63 -9.55
C ALA A 9 55.84 11.34 -8.31
N PHE A 10 54.92 12.25 -7.95
CA PHE A 10 54.00 12.07 -6.83
C PHE A 10 52.95 11.00 -7.13
N ALA A 11 52.41 10.98 -8.35
CA ALA A 11 51.46 9.96 -8.80
C ALA A 11 52.08 8.56 -8.83
N ALA A 12 53.37 8.43 -9.16
CA ALA A 12 54.10 7.16 -9.16
C ALA A 12 54.13 6.48 -7.76
N LEU A 13 53.99 7.25 -6.67
CA LEU A 13 53.91 6.69 -5.32
C LEU A 13 52.66 5.83 -5.12
N LEU A 14 51.59 6.04 -5.90
CA LEU A 14 50.39 5.19 -5.84
C LEU A 14 50.62 3.78 -6.38
N GLU A 15 51.70 3.53 -7.12
CA GLU A 15 51.98 2.23 -7.74
C GLU A 15 52.41 1.16 -6.74
N THR A 16 52.97 1.56 -5.59
CA THR A 16 53.49 0.65 -4.57
C THR A 16 52.84 0.88 -3.20
N ASP A 17 52.71 -0.18 -2.40
CA ASP A 17 52.15 -0.08 -1.05
C ASP A 17 52.99 0.83 -0.14
N ASP A 18 54.31 0.87 -0.33
CA ASP A 18 55.23 1.73 0.43
C ASP A 18 55.10 3.20 0.03
N GLY A 19 54.89 3.47 -1.26
CA GLY A 19 54.58 4.82 -1.75
C GLY A 19 53.25 5.34 -1.20
N VAL A 20 52.20 4.50 -1.19
CA VAL A 20 50.91 4.85 -0.54
C VAL A 20 51.10 5.16 0.96
N ARG A 21 51.90 4.37 1.68
CA ARG A 21 52.22 4.65 3.09
C ARG A 21 53.03 5.94 3.27
N THR A 22 53.89 6.29 2.32
CA THR A 22 54.63 7.55 2.32
C THR A 22 53.68 8.73 2.15
N LEU A 23 52.74 8.65 1.20
CA LEU A 23 51.69 9.65 1.02
C LEU A 23 50.83 9.83 2.29
N VAL A 24 50.50 8.73 2.99
CA VAL A 24 49.79 8.79 4.28
C VAL A 24 50.59 9.53 5.35
N ARG A 25 51.94 9.40 5.36
CA ARG A 25 52.79 10.08 6.36
C ARG A 25 52.79 11.59 6.20
N TYR A 26 52.76 12.11 4.97
CA TYR A 26 52.62 13.56 4.73
C TYR A 26 51.37 14.13 5.40
N ILE A 27 50.29 13.34 5.48
CA ILE A 27 49.03 13.73 6.11
C ILE A 27 49.07 13.57 7.64
N GLN A 28 49.74 12.52 8.16
CA GLN A 28 49.75 12.20 9.59
C GLN A 28 50.74 13.03 10.41
N THR A 29 51.85 13.44 9.80
CA THR A 29 52.91 14.23 10.44
C THR A 29 53.27 15.42 9.55
N PRO A 30 52.39 16.43 9.45
CA PRO A 30 52.72 17.63 8.69
C PRO A 30 53.87 18.35 9.40
N SER A 31 55.02 18.49 8.74
CA SER A 31 55.97 19.54 9.11
C SER A 31 55.51 20.85 8.45
N ASP A 32 55.88 22.01 8.99
CA ASP A 32 55.52 23.32 8.41
C ASP A 32 56.02 23.51 6.95
N ALA A 33 56.90 22.62 6.46
CA ALA A 33 57.38 22.60 5.08
C ALA A 33 56.61 21.64 4.15
N ASP A 34 55.69 20.81 4.67
CA ASP A 34 55.06 19.68 3.95
C ASP A 34 53.54 19.87 3.73
N ALA A 35 53.00 21.07 3.93
CA ALA A 35 51.56 21.33 3.75
C ALA A 35 51.10 21.08 2.30
N ASP A 36 51.90 21.50 1.32
CA ASP A 36 51.63 21.26 -0.11
C ASP A 36 51.66 19.75 -0.45
N ASP A 37 52.58 18.99 0.16
CA ASP A 37 52.67 17.54 0.01
C ASP A 37 51.44 16.83 0.58
N ALA A 38 50.92 17.28 1.72
CA ALA A 38 49.69 16.77 2.30
C ALA A 38 48.47 17.08 1.42
N VAL A 39 48.39 18.29 0.84
CA VAL A 39 47.35 18.68 -0.12
C VAL A 39 47.40 17.79 -1.37
N ASN A 40 48.58 17.58 -1.94
CA ASN A 40 48.79 16.75 -3.13
C ASN A 40 48.46 15.27 -2.85
N ALA A 41 48.86 14.75 -1.67
CA ALA A 41 48.53 13.39 -1.25
C ALA A 41 47.01 13.20 -1.11
N LEU A 42 46.31 14.15 -0.50
CA LEU A 42 44.84 14.13 -0.40
C LEU A 42 44.19 14.23 -1.78
N ALA A 43 44.69 15.07 -2.69
CA ALA A 43 44.17 15.14 -4.06
C ALA A 43 44.27 13.77 -4.76
N LEU A 44 45.44 13.13 -4.70
CA LEU A 44 45.66 11.78 -5.24
C LEU A 44 44.71 10.74 -4.60
N PHE A 45 44.52 10.77 -3.28
CA PHE A 45 43.61 9.83 -2.63
C PHE A 45 42.13 10.12 -2.90
N SER A 46 41.75 11.36 -3.16
CA SER A 46 40.41 11.71 -3.65
C SER A 46 40.17 11.07 -5.02
N ASP A 47 41.12 11.20 -5.94
CA ASP A 47 40.97 10.75 -7.33
C ASP A 47 41.08 9.22 -7.47
N HIS A 48 41.92 8.58 -6.66
CA HIS A 48 42.21 7.15 -6.74
C HIS A 48 41.61 6.31 -5.60
N GLY A 49 40.84 6.91 -4.70
CA GLY A 49 40.24 6.22 -3.55
C GLY A 49 39.25 5.12 -3.90
N THR A 50 38.72 5.08 -5.13
CA THR A 50 37.86 4.00 -5.64
C THR A 50 38.63 2.74 -6.03
N ASN A 51 39.96 2.84 -6.18
CA ASN A 51 40.81 1.68 -6.43
C ASN A 51 40.84 0.77 -5.18
N GLU A 52 40.42 -0.48 -5.35
CA GLU A 52 40.25 -1.41 -4.24
C GLU A 52 41.54 -1.68 -3.45
N ARG A 53 42.71 -1.73 -4.12
CA ARG A 53 44.00 -1.90 -3.44
C ARG A 53 44.28 -0.71 -2.53
N ILE A 54 44.16 0.50 -3.07
CA ILE A 54 44.45 1.74 -2.34
C ILE A 54 43.46 1.89 -1.18
N ALA A 55 42.16 1.70 -1.42
CA ALA A 55 41.14 1.78 -0.39
C ALA A 55 41.38 0.83 0.79
N ARG A 56 41.80 -0.42 0.53
CA ARG A 56 42.16 -1.38 1.60
C ARG A 56 43.39 -0.92 2.38
N LEU A 57 44.42 -0.42 1.71
CA LEU A 57 45.60 0.13 2.38
C LEU A 57 45.24 1.32 3.29
N LEU A 58 44.42 2.25 2.79
CA LEU A 58 43.92 3.39 3.57
C LEU A 58 43.07 2.97 4.76
N GLN A 59 42.31 1.87 4.61
CA GLN A 59 41.56 1.25 5.70
C GLN A 59 42.51 0.65 6.77
N ASP A 60 43.54 -0.07 6.34
CA ASP A 60 44.51 -0.73 7.22
C ASP A 60 45.31 0.28 8.05
N VAL A 61 45.69 1.41 7.45
CA VAL A 61 46.36 2.51 8.16
C VAL A 61 45.41 3.43 8.94
N LYS A 62 44.10 3.16 8.91
CA LYS A 62 43.06 3.95 9.58
C LYS A 62 43.07 5.43 9.21
N LEU A 63 43.36 5.75 7.95
CA LEU A 63 43.44 7.14 7.51
C LEU A 63 42.12 7.89 7.72
N VAL A 64 40.98 7.21 7.56
CA VAL A 64 39.66 7.80 7.84
C VAL A 64 39.57 8.32 9.28
N ASP A 65 40.02 7.54 10.26
CA ASP A 65 40.02 7.97 11.66
C ASP A 65 40.94 9.17 11.88
N THR A 66 42.11 9.19 11.23
CA THR A 66 43.04 10.33 11.25
C THR A 66 42.36 11.59 10.73
N LEU A 67 41.77 11.55 9.53
CA LEU A 67 41.13 12.71 8.91
C LEU A 67 39.95 13.24 9.74
N LEU A 68 39.18 12.34 10.34
CA LEU A 68 38.04 12.71 11.19
C LEU A 68 38.47 13.40 12.50
N SER A 69 39.69 13.14 12.95
CA SER A 69 40.30 13.80 14.12
C SER A 69 41.14 15.03 13.77
N HIS A 70 41.36 15.32 12.48
CA HIS A 70 42.21 16.40 12.04
C HIS A 70 41.57 17.77 12.32
N ALA A 71 42.33 18.73 12.86
CA ALA A 71 41.82 20.05 13.25
C ALA A 71 41.18 20.80 12.06
N SER A 72 41.83 20.77 10.90
CA SER A 72 41.36 21.41 9.65
C SER A 72 40.02 20.89 9.13
N LEU A 73 39.51 19.76 9.61
CA LEU A 73 38.19 19.27 9.20
C LEU A 73 37.06 20.27 9.55
N GLY A 74 37.18 20.91 10.71
CA GLY A 74 36.19 21.84 11.25
C GLY A 74 36.56 23.33 11.09
N ASP A 75 37.78 23.63 10.68
CA ASP A 75 38.27 25.00 10.50
C ASP A 75 38.39 25.34 9.01
N VAL A 76 37.63 26.34 8.56
CA VAL A 76 37.53 26.70 7.13
C VAL A 76 38.75 27.49 6.66
N GLU A 77 39.52 28.06 7.59
CA GLU A 77 40.72 28.87 7.29
C GLU A 77 41.97 28.01 7.07
N GLU A 78 41.91 26.73 7.42
CA GLU A 78 43.03 25.79 7.28
C GLU A 78 43.15 25.24 5.85
N ASP A 79 44.38 25.20 5.31
CA ASP A 79 44.64 24.80 3.92
C ASP A 79 44.16 23.37 3.58
N LEU A 80 44.17 22.48 4.58
CA LEU A 80 43.74 21.09 4.42
C LEU A 80 42.22 20.90 4.49
N HIS A 81 41.43 21.93 4.82
CA HIS A 81 39.98 21.83 4.99
C HIS A 81 39.26 21.26 3.77
N LEU A 82 39.42 21.91 2.61
CA LEU A 82 38.77 21.50 1.37
C LEU A 82 39.31 20.16 0.83
N PRO A 83 40.64 19.91 0.81
CA PRO A 83 41.21 18.62 0.43
C PRO A 83 40.65 17.44 1.25
N ILE A 84 40.49 17.60 2.57
CA ILE A 84 39.91 16.56 3.43
C ILE A 84 38.45 16.27 3.02
N TRP A 85 37.62 17.30 2.90
CA TRP A 85 36.21 17.12 2.51
C TRP A 85 36.04 16.55 1.10
N ARG A 86 36.95 16.85 0.17
CA ARG A 86 36.98 16.21 -1.16
C ARG A 86 37.25 14.71 -1.07
N CYS A 87 38.25 14.31 -0.28
CA CYS A 87 38.53 12.89 -0.03
C CYS A 87 37.31 12.18 0.57
N LEU A 88 36.73 12.74 1.62
CA LEU A 88 35.57 12.14 2.30
C LEU A 88 34.38 11.97 1.34
N ALA A 89 34.11 12.97 0.50
CA ALA A 89 33.06 12.90 -0.51
C ALA A 89 33.33 11.80 -1.54
N ALA A 90 34.55 11.74 -2.09
CA ALA A 90 34.96 10.75 -3.07
C ALA A 90 34.88 9.31 -2.51
N TRP A 91 35.39 9.12 -1.30
CA TRP A 91 35.38 7.81 -0.64
C TRP A 91 33.98 7.35 -0.26
N ALA A 92 33.12 8.27 0.19
CA ALA A 92 31.72 7.99 0.45
C ALA A 92 30.98 7.57 -0.83
N HIS A 93 31.38 8.08 -2.00
CA HIS A 93 30.73 7.78 -3.28
C HIS A 93 31.13 6.43 -3.88
N GLY A 94 32.42 6.05 -3.82
CA GLY A 94 32.90 4.90 -4.60
C GLY A 94 33.94 3.98 -3.92
N ALA A 95 34.39 4.28 -2.70
CA ALA A 95 35.43 3.48 -2.03
C ALA A 95 34.81 2.46 -1.06
N ALA A 96 34.28 1.35 -1.59
CA ALA A 96 33.57 0.33 -0.80
C ALA A 96 34.30 -0.14 0.48
N PRO A 97 35.64 -0.34 0.51
CA PRO A 97 36.36 -0.71 1.74
C PRO A 97 36.33 0.36 2.84
N LEU A 98 36.23 1.65 2.48
CA LEU A 98 36.27 2.78 3.42
C LEU A 98 34.88 3.18 3.95
N VAL A 99 33.81 2.86 3.20
CA VAL A 99 32.42 3.19 3.57
C VAL A 99 32.03 2.71 4.99
N PRO A 100 32.40 1.49 5.46
CA PRO A 100 32.07 1.06 6.82
C PRO A 100 32.70 1.94 7.91
N ALA A 101 33.94 2.40 7.72
CA ALA A 101 34.62 3.28 8.67
C ALA A 101 33.96 4.67 8.70
N LEU A 102 33.66 5.24 7.52
CA LEU A 102 32.91 6.50 7.41
C LEU A 102 31.52 6.41 8.05
N TRP A 103 30.82 5.30 7.82
CA TRP A 103 29.50 5.06 8.42
C TRP A 103 29.60 4.92 9.94
N ALA A 104 30.64 4.27 10.46
CA ALA A 104 30.86 4.17 11.91
C ALA A 104 30.98 5.56 12.55
N ALA A 105 31.60 6.53 11.86
CA ALA A 105 31.80 7.90 12.32
C ALA A 105 30.71 8.92 11.90
N ARG A 106 29.60 8.45 11.33
CA ARG A 106 28.53 9.30 10.76
C ARG A 106 27.99 10.39 11.68
N SER A 107 27.88 10.13 12.98
CA SER A 107 27.40 11.14 13.95
C SER A 107 28.39 12.29 14.11
N SER A 108 29.70 11.98 14.09
CA SER A 108 30.77 12.98 14.12
C SER A 108 30.76 13.84 12.84
N LEU A 109 30.59 13.20 11.68
CA LEU A 109 30.47 13.92 10.40
C LEU A 109 29.30 14.91 10.41
N VAL A 110 28.14 14.51 10.93
CA VAL A 110 26.98 15.41 11.07
C VAL A 110 27.24 16.51 12.11
N GLN A 111 27.93 16.21 13.21
CA GLN A 111 28.31 17.23 14.19
C GLN A 111 29.23 18.31 13.57
N GLN A 112 30.20 17.91 12.74
CA GLN A 112 31.04 18.85 11.99
C GLN A 112 30.21 19.65 10.97
N SER A 113 29.24 19.00 10.33
CA SER A 113 28.32 19.64 9.39
C SER A 113 27.54 20.79 10.04
N PHE A 114 27.15 20.64 11.32
CA PHE A 114 26.51 21.71 12.09
C PHE A 114 27.43 22.89 12.38
N ALA A 115 28.71 22.64 12.68
CA ALA A 115 29.69 23.71 12.89
C ALA A 115 29.94 24.50 11.59
N LEU A 116 29.95 23.80 10.45
CA LEU A 116 30.22 24.34 9.12
C LEU A 116 28.99 24.89 8.40
N ARG A 117 27.82 24.99 9.06
CA ARG A 117 26.55 25.36 8.41
C ARG A 117 26.52 26.75 7.77
N HIS A 118 27.44 27.63 8.17
CA HIS A 118 27.59 28.99 7.64
C HIS A 118 28.87 29.16 6.81
N ALA A 119 29.56 28.06 6.48
CA ALA A 119 30.75 28.08 5.63
C ALA A 119 30.39 28.42 4.17
N SER A 120 31.43 28.57 3.34
CA SER A 120 31.27 28.85 1.92
C SER A 120 30.56 27.71 1.18
N LEU A 121 30.02 28.03 -0.01
CA LEU A 121 29.28 27.08 -0.84
C LEU A 121 30.13 25.85 -1.22
N SER A 122 31.43 26.02 -1.43
CA SER A 122 32.36 24.91 -1.71
C SER A 122 32.41 23.91 -0.55
N THR A 123 32.52 24.40 0.69
CA THR A 123 32.48 23.57 1.90
C THR A 123 31.12 22.89 2.04
N THR A 124 30.02 23.65 2.05
CA THR A 124 28.69 23.08 2.29
C THR A 124 28.27 22.07 1.21
N SER A 125 28.70 22.27 -0.03
CA SER A 125 28.43 21.32 -1.12
C SER A 125 29.18 20.00 -0.95
N LEU A 126 30.45 20.04 -0.54
CA LEU A 126 31.23 18.83 -0.26
C LEU A 126 30.68 18.07 0.95
N VAL A 127 30.31 18.77 2.02
CA VAL A 127 29.67 18.18 3.21
C VAL A 127 28.37 17.49 2.80
N SER A 128 27.51 18.19 2.07
CA SER A 128 26.24 17.66 1.54
C SER A 128 26.47 16.42 0.67
N ALA A 129 27.42 16.48 -0.28
CA ALA A 129 27.77 15.36 -1.16
C ALA A 129 28.34 14.15 -0.40
N THR A 130 29.13 14.39 0.65
CA THR A 130 29.65 13.34 1.53
C THR A 130 28.50 12.60 2.22
N LEU A 131 27.56 13.33 2.85
CA LEU A 131 26.43 12.73 3.55
C LEU A 131 25.49 11.97 2.60
N THR A 132 25.15 12.55 1.45
CA THR A 132 24.26 11.90 0.47
C THR A 132 24.89 10.65 -0.12
N SER A 133 26.17 10.71 -0.48
CA SER A 133 26.90 9.57 -1.02
C SER A 133 27.08 8.47 0.02
N LEU A 134 27.40 8.82 1.26
CA LEU A 134 27.56 7.86 2.34
C LEU A 134 26.28 7.04 2.58
N VAL A 135 25.12 7.72 2.63
CA VAL A 135 23.80 7.08 2.78
C VAL A 135 23.40 6.28 1.54
N ALA A 136 23.81 6.73 0.34
CA ALA A 136 23.59 5.97 -0.88
C ALA A 136 24.37 4.65 -0.88
N SER A 137 25.66 4.70 -0.50
CA SER A 137 26.63 3.58 -0.55
C SER A 137 26.41 2.52 0.53
N ILE A 138 25.92 2.90 1.72
CA ILE A 138 25.62 1.94 2.79
C ILE A 138 24.41 1.03 2.45
N GLY A 139 23.57 1.45 1.50
CA GLY A 139 22.55 0.61 0.88
C GLY A 139 21.56 -0.04 1.87
N SER A 140 21.33 -1.35 1.70
CA SER A 140 20.38 -2.15 2.49
C SER A 140 20.82 -2.47 3.92
N THR A 141 22.04 -2.08 4.31
CA THR A 141 22.55 -2.31 5.67
C THR A 141 22.07 -1.27 6.69
N LEU A 142 21.31 -0.25 6.24
CA LEU A 142 20.65 0.71 7.11
C LEU A 142 19.62 0.02 8.01
N GLN A 143 19.83 0.13 9.31
CA GLN A 143 18.91 -0.36 10.33
C GLN A 143 18.52 0.79 11.26
N PRO A 144 17.21 0.96 11.55
CA PRO A 144 16.75 1.91 12.56
C PRO A 144 17.41 1.61 13.91
N ARG A 145 17.80 2.67 14.63
CA ARG A 145 18.33 2.55 16.00
C ARG A 145 17.30 3.13 16.98
N PRO A 146 16.88 2.39 18.02
CA PRO A 146 15.83 2.85 18.93
C PRO A 146 16.24 4.12 19.72
N ASP A 147 17.52 4.28 20.01
CA ASP A 147 18.04 5.36 20.87
C ASP A 147 18.67 6.52 20.08
N LYS A 148 18.58 6.50 18.75
CA LYS A 148 19.20 7.52 17.89
C LYS A 148 18.28 7.86 16.73
N LEU A 149 18.41 9.09 16.22
CA LEU A 149 17.59 9.57 15.12
C LEU A 149 18.27 9.33 13.78
N PHE A 150 17.47 9.20 12.73
CA PHE A 150 17.90 9.08 11.35
C PHE A 150 18.97 7.99 11.16
N CYS A 151 18.68 6.77 11.62
CA CYS A 151 19.59 5.62 11.58
C CYS A 151 20.95 5.86 12.30
N GLY A 152 20.98 6.77 13.28
CA GLY A 152 22.19 7.11 14.03
C GLY A 152 23.05 8.20 13.43
N LEU A 153 22.53 8.97 12.47
CA LEU A 153 23.17 10.21 12.01
C LEU A 153 23.12 11.31 13.08
N VAL A 154 22.07 11.32 13.91
CA VAL A 154 21.84 12.38 14.89
C VAL A 154 21.48 11.77 16.23
N ASP A 155 21.98 12.39 17.30
CA ASP A 155 21.77 11.91 18.66
C ASP A 155 20.40 12.29 19.25
N ALA A 156 19.96 13.55 19.07
CA ALA A 156 18.72 14.03 19.70
C ALA A 156 17.96 15.14 18.95
N ASP A 157 18.62 15.96 18.11
CA ASP A 157 17.98 17.13 17.50
C ASP A 157 17.46 16.87 16.07
N ALA A 158 16.25 16.32 15.98
CA ALA A 158 15.62 16.07 14.67
C ALA A 158 15.36 17.35 13.87
N ASN A 159 14.96 18.44 14.54
CA ASN A 159 14.59 19.70 13.88
C ASN A 159 15.83 20.39 13.33
N GLY A 160 16.88 20.51 14.14
CA GLY A 160 18.14 21.10 13.70
C GLY A 160 18.73 20.37 12.50
N PHE A 161 18.62 19.04 12.46
CA PHE A 161 19.09 18.28 11.30
C PHE A 161 18.27 18.57 10.04
N CYS A 162 16.94 18.62 10.14
CA CYS A 162 16.11 19.00 8.99
C CYS A 162 16.38 20.44 8.52
N ASP A 163 16.67 21.37 9.44
CA ASP A 163 17.03 22.75 9.10
C ASP A 163 18.41 22.85 8.43
N LEU A 164 19.37 22.02 8.86
CA LEU A 164 20.67 21.90 8.20
C LEU A 164 20.53 21.41 6.76
N LEU A 165 19.76 20.34 6.54
CA LEU A 165 19.51 19.81 5.20
C LEU A 165 18.75 20.83 4.33
N LYS A 166 17.86 21.62 4.93
CA LYS A 166 17.18 22.74 4.25
C LYS A 166 18.17 23.80 3.77
N GLN A 167 19.14 24.18 4.59
CA GLN A 167 20.18 25.12 4.18
C GLN A 167 20.99 24.56 3.00
N TYR A 168 21.44 23.31 3.10
CA TYR A 168 22.18 22.67 2.00
C TYR A 168 21.38 22.58 0.71
N TYR A 169 20.08 22.35 0.81
CA TYR A 169 19.20 22.36 -0.35
C TYR A 169 19.08 23.77 -0.98
N VAL A 170 18.79 24.78 -0.16
CA VAL A 170 18.58 26.16 -0.65
C VAL A 170 19.84 26.76 -1.26
N PHE A 171 21.02 26.49 -0.69
CA PHE A 171 22.28 27.03 -1.19
C PHE A 171 22.93 26.18 -2.28
N GLY A 172 22.84 24.85 -2.18
CA GLY A 172 23.58 23.92 -3.04
C GLY A 172 22.73 23.17 -4.08
N GLY A 173 21.40 23.20 -4.00
CA GLY A 173 20.51 22.53 -4.97
C GLY A 173 20.65 21.00 -5.04
N ASN A 174 21.23 20.36 -4.02
CA ASN A 174 21.52 18.92 -4.08
C ASN A 174 20.26 18.07 -3.90
N THR A 175 19.70 17.58 -5.00
CA THR A 175 18.50 16.71 -5.01
C THR A 175 18.75 15.32 -4.39
N GLY A 176 20.01 14.94 -4.16
CA GLY A 176 20.37 13.73 -3.42
C GLY A 176 19.85 13.71 -1.98
N LEU A 177 19.52 14.89 -1.42
CA LEU A 177 18.96 15.02 -0.08
C LEU A 177 17.60 14.33 0.08
N LEU A 178 16.79 14.23 -0.98
CA LEU A 178 15.50 13.51 -0.93
C LEU A 178 15.73 12.02 -0.64
N ASP A 179 16.68 11.40 -1.34
CA ASP A 179 17.01 9.99 -1.15
C ASP A 179 17.72 9.75 0.18
N LEU A 180 18.57 10.69 0.62
CA LEU A 180 19.16 10.65 1.96
C LEU A 180 18.05 10.54 3.00
N ILE A 181 17.12 11.52 3.05
CA ILE A 181 16.06 11.56 4.05
C ILE A 181 15.19 10.31 3.95
N ARG A 182 14.75 9.93 2.76
CA ARG A 182 13.91 8.74 2.55
C ARG A 182 14.54 7.49 3.15
N ARG A 183 15.85 7.31 3.02
CA ARG A 183 16.57 6.11 3.51
C ARG A 183 16.80 6.11 5.02
N VAL A 184 16.95 7.28 5.65
CA VAL A 184 17.29 7.36 7.07
C VAL A 184 16.08 7.65 7.97
N LEU A 185 15.00 8.21 7.42
CA LEU A 185 13.76 8.49 8.14
C LEU A 185 13.09 7.16 8.52
N SER A 186 12.91 6.95 9.81
CA SER A 186 12.47 5.69 10.40
C SER A 186 11.40 5.86 11.46
N THR A 187 11.27 7.04 12.06
CA THR A 187 10.31 7.29 13.15
C THR A 187 9.30 8.40 12.85
N LYS A 188 8.17 8.34 13.54
CA LYS A 188 7.12 9.37 13.47
C LYS A 188 7.61 10.74 13.97
N ALA A 189 8.58 10.78 14.88
CA ALA A 189 9.15 12.03 15.39
C ALA A 189 9.98 12.74 14.30
N GLU A 190 10.83 11.98 13.60
CA GLU A 190 11.62 12.47 12.45
C GLU A 190 10.72 12.97 11.32
N ALA A 191 9.67 12.21 10.99
CA ALA A 191 8.69 12.61 9.98
C ALA A 191 7.99 13.93 10.33
N LYS A 192 7.66 14.16 11.60
CA LYS A 192 7.08 15.44 12.05
C LYS A 192 8.09 16.58 11.94
N ALA A 193 9.35 16.36 12.32
CA ALA A 193 10.42 17.34 12.19
C ALA A 193 10.63 17.75 10.72
N LEU A 194 10.63 16.78 9.80
CA LEU A 194 10.72 17.03 8.36
C LEU A 194 9.56 17.91 7.84
N CYS A 195 8.33 17.65 8.27
CA CYS A 195 7.21 18.51 7.91
C CYS A 195 7.41 19.91 8.50
N SER A 196 7.79 20.01 9.78
CA SER A 196 7.96 21.30 10.45
C SER A 196 9.09 22.17 9.88
N SER A 197 10.09 21.60 9.20
CA SER A 197 11.17 22.40 8.59
C SER A 197 10.74 23.14 7.31
N GLY A 198 9.64 22.73 6.68
CA GLY A 198 9.16 23.28 5.40
C GLY A 198 9.95 22.77 4.17
N LEU A 199 10.82 21.77 4.34
CA LEU A 199 11.55 21.12 3.23
C LEU A 199 10.61 20.54 2.17
N LEU A 200 9.53 19.88 2.62
CA LEU A 200 8.51 19.31 1.71
C LEU A 200 7.91 20.37 0.78
N ARG A 201 7.75 21.60 1.27
CA ARG A 201 7.21 22.70 0.48
C ARG A 201 8.18 23.17 -0.60
N LEU A 202 9.47 23.23 -0.29
CA LEU A 202 10.52 23.57 -1.26
C LEU A 202 10.58 22.51 -2.37
N TRP A 203 10.61 21.23 -1.99
CA TRP A 203 10.65 20.12 -2.95
C TRP A 203 9.38 20.01 -3.80
N GLY A 204 8.20 20.19 -3.19
CA GLY A 204 6.95 20.17 -3.92
C GLY A 204 6.86 21.32 -4.93
N ARG A 205 7.34 22.52 -4.60
CA ARG A 205 7.39 23.64 -5.55
C ARG A 205 8.34 23.40 -6.71
N GLU A 206 9.52 22.84 -6.45
CA GLU A 206 10.45 22.48 -7.52
C GLU A 206 9.86 21.42 -8.46
N TRP A 207 9.16 20.42 -7.90
CA TRP A 207 8.40 19.45 -8.68
C TRP A 207 7.36 20.11 -9.59
N HIS A 208 6.59 21.06 -9.05
CA HIS A 208 5.56 21.77 -9.82
C HIS A 208 6.16 22.62 -10.96
N GLN A 209 7.38 23.13 -10.79
CA GLN A 209 8.05 24.00 -11.77
C GLN A 209 8.81 23.23 -12.85
N GLN A 210 9.50 22.14 -12.49
CA GLN A 210 10.43 21.46 -13.38
C GLN A 210 9.91 20.12 -13.93
N HIS A 211 8.93 19.50 -13.25
CA HIS A 211 8.30 18.23 -13.61
C HIS A 211 9.26 17.19 -14.26
N ASP A 212 10.49 17.08 -13.73
CA ASP A 212 11.52 16.19 -14.27
C ASP A 212 11.33 14.74 -13.79
N THR A 213 11.42 13.79 -14.72
CA THR A 213 11.26 12.35 -14.47
C THR A 213 12.17 11.81 -13.35
N THR A 214 13.42 12.27 -13.23
CA THR A 214 14.34 11.74 -12.22
C THR A 214 14.05 12.28 -10.81
N PHE A 215 13.74 13.57 -10.70
CA PHE A 215 13.29 14.18 -9.44
C PHE A 215 11.94 13.61 -9.01
N GLY A 216 10.99 13.49 -9.94
CA GLY A 216 9.63 13.01 -9.69
C GLY A 216 9.57 11.62 -9.08
N ALA A 217 10.41 10.69 -9.55
CA ALA A 217 10.51 9.35 -8.97
C ALA A 217 10.98 9.38 -7.51
N LYS A 218 12.03 10.17 -7.21
CA LYS A 218 12.57 10.32 -5.85
C LYS A 218 11.58 11.02 -4.92
N TRP A 219 10.90 12.04 -5.43
CA TRP A 219 9.86 12.77 -4.71
C TRP A 219 8.69 11.86 -4.33
N THR A 220 8.17 11.10 -5.30
CA THR A 220 7.07 10.15 -5.09
C THR A 220 7.45 9.05 -4.09
N ALA A 221 8.67 8.53 -4.19
CA ALA A 221 9.19 7.54 -3.25
C ALA A 221 9.32 8.10 -1.82
N LEU A 222 9.75 9.36 -1.67
CA LEU A 222 9.81 10.04 -0.37
C LEU A 222 8.41 10.23 0.23
N LEU A 223 7.44 10.71 -0.55
CA LEU A 223 6.05 10.90 -0.08
C LEU A 223 5.41 9.58 0.37
N SER A 224 5.65 8.51 -0.40
CA SER A 224 5.13 7.17 -0.08
C SER A 224 5.73 6.65 1.22
N HIS A 225 7.06 6.73 1.37
CA HIS A 225 7.75 6.34 2.60
C HIS A 225 7.29 7.18 3.81
N LEU A 226 7.10 8.48 3.63
CA LEU A 226 6.59 9.37 4.67
C LEU A 226 5.18 8.97 5.13
N ALA A 227 4.30 8.62 4.18
CA ALA A 227 2.96 8.14 4.49
C ALA A 227 2.99 6.82 5.29
N GLU A 228 3.87 5.89 4.92
CA GLU A 228 4.08 4.61 5.63
C GLU A 228 4.56 4.82 7.06
N VAL A 229 5.56 5.69 7.28
CA VAL A 229 6.11 5.96 8.62
C VAL A 229 5.10 6.69 9.50
N LEU A 230 4.34 7.64 8.94
CA LEU A 230 3.34 8.39 9.70
C LEU A 230 2.09 7.56 10.02
N HIS A 231 1.65 6.72 9.09
CA HIS A 231 0.37 6.00 9.11
C HIS A 231 0.50 4.53 8.68
N PRO A 232 1.25 3.69 9.41
CA PRO A 232 1.58 2.32 8.99
C PRO A 232 0.38 1.38 8.88
N GLN A 233 -0.77 1.75 9.48
CA GLN A 233 -2.00 0.97 9.43
C GLN A 233 -3.02 1.49 8.39
N ARG A 234 -2.72 2.60 7.71
CA ARG A 234 -3.64 3.19 6.73
C ARG A 234 -3.46 2.48 5.39
N PRO A 235 -4.55 2.05 4.73
CA PRO A 235 -4.45 1.46 3.40
C PRO A 235 -3.87 2.49 2.42
N ILE A 236 -2.94 2.04 1.58
CA ILE A 236 -2.38 2.85 0.49
C ILE A 236 -3.52 3.16 -0.48
N LEU A 237 -3.75 4.44 -0.75
CA LEU A 237 -4.82 4.95 -1.63
C LEU A 237 -4.44 4.76 -3.11
N TYR A 238 -3.99 3.59 -3.53
CA TYR A 238 -3.31 3.44 -4.83
C TYR A 238 -4.28 3.25 -6.00
N SER A 239 -4.24 4.15 -7.00
CA SER A 239 -5.19 4.17 -8.12
C SER A 239 -4.61 4.06 -9.55
N GLY A 240 -3.38 3.59 -9.77
CA GLY A 240 -2.84 3.42 -11.13
C GLY A 240 -1.37 2.98 -11.17
N SER A 241 -0.90 2.29 -12.21
CA SER A 241 0.49 1.82 -12.32
C SER A 241 1.48 2.90 -12.77
N ASP A 242 1.00 4.04 -13.27
CA ASP A 242 1.78 5.17 -13.75
C ASP A 242 2.26 6.07 -12.59
N GLY A 243 3.42 6.71 -12.79
CA GLY A 243 4.09 7.53 -11.77
C GLY A 243 3.20 8.64 -11.18
N ASP A 244 2.40 9.28 -12.01
CA ASP A 244 1.51 10.38 -11.63
C ASP A 244 0.38 9.92 -10.70
N SER A 245 -0.19 8.73 -10.93
CA SER A 245 -1.17 8.15 -10.01
C SER A 245 -0.53 7.79 -8.67
N GLN A 246 0.70 7.28 -8.66
CA GLN A 246 1.41 6.96 -7.41
C GLN A 246 1.67 8.24 -6.60
N TRP A 247 2.13 9.29 -7.29
CA TRP A 247 2.34 10.60 -6.70
C TRP A 247 1.03 11.13 -6.11
N ALA A 248 -0.05 11.20 -6.89
CA ALA A 248 -1.34 11.72 -6.42
C ALA A 248 -1.88 10.93 -5.21
N SER A 249 -1.71 9.60 -5.23
CA SER A 249 -2.10 8.71 -4.14
C SER A 249 -1.37 9.04 -2.84
N ALA A 250 -0.03 9.11 -2.88
CA ALA A 250 0.80 9.41 -1.71
C ALA A 250 0.58 10.84 -1.21
N PHE A 251 0.47 11.78 -2.14
CA PHE A 251 0.26 13.20 -1.88
C PHE A 251 -1.08 13.45 -1.17
N LEU A 252 -2.18 12.89 -1.68
CA LEU A 252 -3.50 13.02 -1.05
C LEU A 252 -3.61 12.25 0.27
N ALA A 253 -2.93 11.11 0.41
CA ALA A 253 -2.87 10.37 1.67
C ALA A 253 -2.23 11.20 2.80
N LEU A 254 -1.18 11.97 2.48
CA LEU A 254 -0.54 12.91 3.40
C LEU A 254 -1.42 14.13 3.69
N ALA A 255 -2.12 14.68 2.69
CA ALA A 255 -3.07 15.78 2.89
C ALA A 255 -4.21 15.39 3.86
N LEU A 256 -4.67 14.13 3.78
CA LEU A 256 -5.66 13.54 4.68
C LEU A 256 -5.09 13.14 6.06
N SER A 257 -3.86 13.52 6.40
CA SER A 257 -3.26 13.21 7.69
C SER A 257 -4.02 13.92 8.83
N PRO A 258 -4.24 13.27 9.99
CA PRO A 258 -4.78 13.93 11.18
C PRO A 258 -3.76 14.84 11.90
N LEU A 259 -2.46 14.76 11.56
CA LEU A 259 -1.40 15.47 12.25
C LEU A 259 -1.27 16.92 11.77
N LYS A 260 -1.39 17.89 12.68
CA LYS A 260 -1.34 19.33 12.36
C LYS A 260 -0.13 19.77 11.55
N CYS A 261 1.08 19.36 11.95
CA CYS A 261 2.30 19.69 11.22
C CYS A 261 2.31 19.16 9.78
N VAL A 262 1.60 18.07 9.49
CA VAL A 262 1.57 17.46 8.15
C VAL A 262 0.57 18.19 7.26
N TRP A 263 -0.68 18.32 7.69
CA TRP A 263 -1.69 18.98 6.85
C TRP A 263 -1.45 20.49 6.68
N MET A 264 -0.77 21.15 7.63
CA MET A 264 -0.32 22.54 7.45
C MET A 264 0.71 22.69 6.32
N GLU A 265 1.57 21.71 6.12
CA GLU A 265 2.51 21.70 4.99
C GLU A 265 1.85 21.27 3.68
N MET A 266 0.95 20.30 3.74
CA MET A 266 0.28 19.78 2.54
C MET A 266 -0.76 20.74 1.97
N ALA A 267 -1.43 21.55 2.80
CA ALA A 267 -2.46 22.49 2.33
C ALA A 267 -1.96 23.46 1.24
N PRO A 268 -0.86 24.23 1.42
CA PRO A 268 -0.34 25.10 0.38
C PRO A 268 0.18 24.30 -0.83
N LEU A 269 0.73 23.11 -0.63
CA LEU A 269 1.17 22.25 -1.73
C LEU A 269 0.00 21.76 -2.60
N VAL A 270 -1.12 21.38 -1.99
CA VAL A 270 -2.34 20.97 -2.72
C VAL A 270 -2.88 22.14 -3.54
N LEU A 271 -2.88 23.35 -2.97
CA LEU A 271 -3.28 24.57 -3.68
C LEU A 271 -2.35 24.86 -4.87
N ASP A 272 -1.04 24.83 -4.65
CA ASP A 272 -0.03 25.04 -5.71
C ASP A 272 -0.19 23.99 -6.84
N ALA A 273 -0.44 22.72 -6.48
CA ALA A 273 -0.63 21.64 -7.45
C ALA A 273 -1.93 21.79 -8.27
N LEU A 274 -3.03 22.22 -7.62
CA LEU A 274 -4.29 22.52 -8.30
C LEU A 274 -4.23 23.77 -9.20
N GLY A 275 -3.32 24.70 -8.89
CA GLY A 275 -3.03 25.85 -9.76
C GLY A 275 -2.13 25.51 -10.97
N THR A 276 -1.54 24.31 -11.00
CA THR A 276 -0.59 23.90 -12.04
C THR A 276 -1.31 23.11 -13.14
N ALA A 277 -1.24 23.58 -14.39
CA ALA A 277 -2.01 23.01 -15.51
C ALA A 277 -1.74 21.51 -15.78
N THR A 278 -0.52 21.02 -15.52
CA THR A 278 -0.15 19.62 -15.71
C THR A 278 -0.61 18.72 -14.56
N LEU A 279 -0.57 19.20 -13.32
CA LEU A 279 -0.85 18.41 -12.12
C LEU A 279 -2.32 18.46 -11.70
N ALA A 280 -3.01 19.57 -11.97
CA ALA A 280 -4.41 19.75 -11.60
C ALA A 280 -5.31 18.63 -12.16
N PRO A 281 -5.22 18.23 -13.46
CA PRO A 281 -6.03 17.13 -13.99
C PRO A 281 -5.76 15.79 -13.31
N VAL A 282 -4.50 15.51 -12.97
CA VAL A 282 -4.08 14.29 -12.25
C VAL A 282 -4.71 14.25 -10.86
N LEU A 283 -4.65 15.35 -10.11
CA LEU A 283 -5.27 15.42 -8.78
C LEU A 283 -6.79 15.39 -8.87
N GLN A 284 -7.41 16.18 -9.74
CA GLN A 284 -8.87 16.28 -9.86
C GLN A 284 -9.52 14.95 -10.30
N SER A 285 -8.84 14.17 -11.14
CA SER A 285 -9.30 12.82 -11.53
C SER A 285 -9.12 11.77 -10.44
N HIS A 286 -8.35 12.05 -9.39
CA HIS A 286 -8.09 11.08 -8.33
C HIS A 286 -9.31 10.92 -7.40
N PRO A 287 -9.77 9.68 -7.09
CA PRO A 287 -11.00 9.43 -6.33
C PRO A 287 -11.06 10.06 -4.93
N HIS A 288 -9.89 10.29 -4.33
CA HIS A 288 -9.77 10.85 -2.97
C HIS A 288 -9.59 12.37 -2.95
N CYS A 289 -9.49 13.03 -4.10
CA CYS A 289 -9.22 14.47 -4.17
C CYS A 289 -10.32 15.29 -3.49
N HIS A 290 -11.58 15.11 -3.88
CA HIS A 290 -12.72 15.81 -3.27
C HIS A 290 -12.75 15.65 -1.74
N GLY A 291 -12.55 14.42 -1.24
CA GLY A 291 -12.49 14.17 0.20
C GLY A 291 -11.32 14.86 0.90
N ALA A 292 -10.15 14.95 0.26
CA ALA A 292 -9.01 15.70 0.77
C ALA A 292 -9.28 17.22 0.80
N LEU A 293 -9.94 17.76 -0.23
CA LEU A 293 -10.31 19.17 -0.27
C LEU A 293 -11.29 19.53 0.84
N LEU A 294 -12.35 18.74 1.02
CA LEU A 294 -13.30 18.94 2.13
C LEU A 294 -12.62 18.81 3.50
N TRP A 295 -11.69 17.86 3.64
CA TRP A 295 -10.92 17.72 4.87
C TRP A 295 -10.08 18.98 5.17
N LEU A 296 -9.36 19.51 4.18
CA LEU A 296 -8.58 20.74 4.35
C LEU A 296 -9.48 21.96 4.61
N LEU A 297 -10.61 22.09 3.92
CA LEU A 297 -11.61 23.13 4.16
C LEU A 297 -12.19 23.06 5.58
N SER A 298 -12.29 21.87 6.17
CA SER A 298 -12.70 21.69 7.57
C SER A 298 -11.67 22.22 8.58
N LYS A 299 -10.46 22.55 8.15
CA LYS A 299 -9.38 23.09 8.99
C LYS A 299 -9.26 24.60 8.78
N PRO A 300 -9.71 25.44 9.73
CA PRO A 300 -9.65 26.90 9.57
C PRO A 300 -8.21 27.42 9.43
N ASP A 301 -7.26 26.80 10.13
CA ASP A 301 -5.84 27.20 10.09
C ASP A 301 -5.12 26.79 8.78
N ALA A 302 -5.68 25.86 8.01
CA ALA A 302 -5.00 25.33 6.82
C ALA A 302 -5.04 26.32 5.65
N ILE A 303 -6.11 27.10 5.54
CA ILE A 303 -6.35 28.03 4.43
C ILE A 303 -6.85 29.34 5.03
N PRO A 304 -5.92 30.24 5.45
CA PRO A 304 -6.29 31.46 6.16
C PRO A 304 -6.88 32.54 5.23
N SER A 305 -6.59 32.47 3.93
CA SER A 305 -7.10 33.43 2.95
C SER A 305 -8.53 33.08 2.52
N ALA A 306 -9.45 34.02 2.71
CA ALA A 306 -10.85 33.86 2.31
C ALA A 306 -11.01 33.66 0.79
N THR A 307 -10.17 34.31 -0.02
CA THR A 307 -10.21 34.15 -1.49
C THR A 307 -9.77 32.75 -1.91
N THR A 308 -8.64 32.28 -1.37
CA THR A 308 -8.11 30.93 -1.63
C THR A 308 -9.06 29.84 -1.13
N ARG A 309 -9.78 30.11 -0.03
CA ARG A 309 -10.81 29.22 0.48
C ARG A 309 -11.98 29.10 -0.51
N ALA A 310 -12.47 30.23 -1.03
CA ALA A 310 -13.56 30.22 -2.02
C ALA A 310 -13.15 29.53 -3.32
N GLU A 311 -11.91 29.72 -3.79
CA GLU A 311 -11.35 29.00 -4.94
C GLU A 311 -11.32 27.47 -4.69
N LEU A 312 -10.87 27.05 -3.51
CA LEU A 312 -10.82 25.63 -3.18
C LEU A 312 -12.22 25.02 -3.02
N GLU A 313 -13.19 25.78 -2.50
CA GLU A 313 -14.61 25.39 -2.44
C GLU A 313 -15.17 25.19 -3.85
N ALA A 314 -14.87 26.08 -4.80
CA ALA A 314 -15.27 25.92 -6.20
C ALA A 314 -14.66 24.66 -6.84
N ILE A 315 -13.35 24.45 -6.67
CA ILE A 315 -12.67 23.25 -7.17
C ILE A 315 -13.24 21.98 -6.52
N ALA A 316 -13.57 22.03 -5.22
CA ALA A 316 -14.17 20.89 -4.52
C ALA A 316 -15.55 20.52 -5.09
N ILE A 317 -16.36 21.52 -5.47
CA ILE A 317 -17.65 21.32 -6.15
C ILE A 317 -17.44 20.68 -7.54
N ASP A 318 -16.47 21.16 -8.31
CA ASP A 318 -16.16 20.58 -9.63
C ASP A 318 -15.67 19.13 -9.49
N CYS A 319 -14.83 18.87 -8.49
CA CYS A 319 -14.36 17.52 -8.15
C CYS A 319 -15.49 16.62 -7.62
N GLU A 320 -16.55 17.18 -7.04
CA GLU A 320 -17.72 16.42 -6.60
C GLU A 320 -18.39 15.75 -7.81
N MET A 321 -18.50 16.47 -8.93
CA MET A 321 -19.08 15.95 -10.16
C MET A 321 -18.19 14.89 -10.81
N ALA A 322 -16.86 15.08 -10.79
CA ALA A 322 -15.90 14.09 -11.28
C ALA A 322 -15.90 12.79 -10.45
N ASN A 323 -16.24 12.88 -9.16
CA ASN A 323 -16.37 11.74 -8.25
C ASN A 323 -17.75 11.09 -8.24
N ARG A 324 -18.68 11.54 -9.09
CA ARG A 324 -19.93 10.81 -9.34
C ARG A 324 -19.61 9.56 -10.14
N VAL A 325 -19.55 8.44 -9.43
CA VAL A 325 -19.55 7.13 -10.07
C VAL A 325 -20.84 7.00 -10.87
N ALA A 326 -20.73 7.08 -12.20
CA ALA A 326 -21.82 6.76 -13.09
C ALA A 326 -22.18 5.28 -12.87
N LEU A 327 -23.24 5.06 -12.09
CA LEU A 327 -23.72 3.71 -11.85
C LEU A 327 -24.37 3.21 -13.15
N PRO A 328 -24.01 2.00 -13.62
CA PRO A 328 -24.67 1.43 -14.77
C PRO A 328 -26.17 1.26 -14.50
N THR A 329 -26.97 1.47 -15.53
CA THR A 329 -28.42 1.24 -15.48
C THR A 329 -28.71 -0.25 -15.50
N LEU A 330 -29.77 -0.68 -14.82
CA LEU A 330 -30.24 -2.06 -14.92
C LEU A 330 -30.81 -2.29 -16.32
N GLU A 331 -30.10 -3.05 -17.13
CA GLU A 331 -30.63 -3.54 -18.40
C GLU A 331 -31.65 -4.65 -18.15
N ILE A 332 -32.85 -4.47 -18.70
CA ILE A 332 -33.97 -5.40 -18.59
C ILE A 332 -34.20 -6.04 -19.96
N GLY A 333 -34.56 -7.33 -20.00
CA GLY A 333 -34.88 -8.04 -21.24
C GLY A 333 -33.70 -8.72 -21.91
N LEU A 334 -32.53 -8.76 -21.27
CA LEU A 334 -31.37 -9.50 -21.75
C LEU A 334 -31.64 -11.01 -21.78
N ALA A 335 -31.17 -11.67 -22.84
CA ALA A 335 -31.08 -13.13 -22.85
C ALA A 335 -30.05 -13.61 -21.82
N LEU A 336 -30.17 -14.86 -21.36
CA LEU A 336 -29.28 -15.39 -20.31
C LEU A 336 -27.77 -15.27 -20.64
N PRO A 337 -27.31 -15.56 -21.89
CA PRO A 337 -25.90 -15.39 -22.25
C PRO A 337 -25.43 -13.93 -22.17
N GLU A 338 -26.26 -12.99 -22.61
CA GLU A 338 -25.98 -11.55 -22.55
C GLU A 338 -25.92 -11.05 -21.10
N ALA A 339 -26.85 -11.53 -20.26
CA ALA A 339 -26.87 -11.22 -18.84
C ALA A 339 -25.63 -11.76 -18.12
N LEU A 340 -25.12 -12.94 -18.47
CA LEU A 340 -23.88 -13.50 -17.95
C LEU A 340 -22.66 -12.65 -18.35
N ALA A 341 -22.59 -12.20 -19.60
CA ALA A 341 -21.53 -11.31 -20.07
C ALA A 341 -21.58 -9.94 -19.35
N MET A 342 -22.76 -9.34 -19.26
CA MET A 342 -22.98 -8.07 -18.56
C MET A 342 -22.62 -8.17 -17.08
N ALA A 343 -23.10 -9.20 -16.38
CA ALA A 343 -22.78 -9.40 -14.97
C ALA A 343 -21.28 -9.65 -14.72
N THR A 344 -20.59 -10.28 -15.67
CA THR A 344 -19.13 -10.45 -15.62
C THR A 344 -18.41 -9.10 -15.75
N SER A 345 -18.84 -8.24 -16.67
CA SER A 345 -18.33 -6.87 -16.81
C SER A 345 -18.59 -6.04 -15.55
N LEU A 346 -19.81 -6.11 -14.99
CA LEU A 346 -20.16 -5.45 -13.74
C LEU A 346 -19.32 -5.95 -12.56
N LYS A 347 -19.03 -7.25 -12.48
CA LYS A 347 -18.11 -7.82 -11.49
C LYS A 347 -16.71 -7.22 -11.63
N ALA A 348 -16.17 -7.12 -12.85
CA ALA A 348 -14.85 -6.55 -13.09
C ALA A 348 -14.77 -5.06 -12.69
N SER A 349 -15.78 -4.28 -13.06
CA SER A 349 -15.92 -2.87 -12.65
C SER A 349 -16.04 -2.72 -11.13
N GLY A 350 -16.85 -3.56 -10.49
CA GLY A 350 -16.95 -3.61 -9.03
C GLY A 350 -15.62 -3.95 -8.36
N ASN A 351 -14.86 -4.90 -8.91
CA ASN A 351 -13.53 -5.26 -8.40
C ASN A 351 -12.56 -4.09 -8.47
N ARG A 352 -12.58 -3.33 -9.58
CA ARG A 352 -11.77 -2.10 -9.72
C ARG A 352 -12.13 -1.07 -8.65
N TRP A 353 -13.42 -0.80 -8.43
CA TRP A 353 -13.82 0.12 -7.35
C TRP A 353 -13.47 -0.40 -5.95
N PHE A 354 -13.52 -1.72 -5.75
CA PHE A 354 -13.14 -2.35 -4.50
C PHE A 354 -11.64 -2.17 -4.22
N SER A 355 -10.77 -2.36 -5.23
CA SER A 355 -9.33 -2.13 -5.08
C SER A 355 -9.01 -0.66 -4.83
N LEU A 356 -9.83 0.27 -5.34
CA LEU A 356 -9.73 1.70 -5.08
C LEU A 356 -10.27 2.12 -3.69
N GLY A 357 -10.69 1.18 -2.85
CA GLY A 357 -11.27 1.47 -1.53
C GLY A 357 -12.67 2.10 -1.58
N ASN A 358 -13.25 2.32 -2.76
CA ASN A 358 -14.62 2.82 -2.90
C ASN A 358 -15.62 1.67 -2.78
N HIS A 359 -15.79 1.19 -1.54
CA HIS A 359 -16.67 0.06 -1.24
C HIS A 359 -18.15 0.35 -1.51
N ALA A 360 -18.56 1.63 -1.47
CA ALA A 360 -19.93 2.05 -1.79
C ALA A 360 -20.24 1.86 -3.27
N ALA A 361 -19.34 2.30 -4.16
CA ALA A 361 -19.45 2.06 -5.59
C ALA A 361 -19.39 0.56 -5.90
N ALA A 362 -18.37 -0.14 -5.39
CA ALA A 362 -18.20 -1.57 -5.61
C ALA A 362 -19.46 -2.38 -5.24
N ARG A 363 -20.07 -2.07 -4.08
CA ARG A 363 -21.34 -2.65 -3.63
C ARG A 363 -22.44 -2.51 -4.69
N GLN A 364 -22.59 -1.34 -5.32
CA GLN A 364 -23.65 -1.11 -6.31
C GLN A 364 -23.43 -1.92 -7.59
N PHE A 365 -22.20 -2.00 -8.10
CA PHE A 365 -21.88 -2.82 -9.26
C PHE A 365 -22.17 -4.31 -9.02
N TYR A 366 -21.78 -4.84 -7.85
CA TYR A 366 -22.08 -6.24 -7.51
C TYR A 366 -23.57 -6.50 -7.35
N ARG A 367 -24.30 -5.57 -6.71
CA ARG A 367 -25.75 -5.65 -6.57
C ARG A 367 -26.44 -5.62 -7.93
N LEU A 368 -26.00 -4.75 -8.84
CA LEU A 368 -26.56 -4.68 -10.18
C LEU A 368 -26.34 -5.98 -10.95
N GLY A 369 -25.11 -6.52 -10.92
CA GLY A 369 -24.80 -7.82 -11.54
C GLY A 369 -25.70 -8.94 -11.02
N LEU A 370 -25.95 -9.00 -9.69
CA LEU A 370 -26.88 -9.97 -9.11
C LEU A 370 -28.31 -9.77 -9.60
N SER A 371 -28.78 -8.52 -9.66
CA SER A 371 -30.13 -8.19 -10.16
C SER A 371 -30.29 -8.59 -11.62
N THR A 372 -29.32 -8.27 -12.48
CA THR A 372 -29.31 -8.63 -13.91
C THR A 372 -29.42 -10.15 -14.07
N LEU A 373 -28.62 -10.93 -13.34
CA LEU A 373 -28.69 -12.39 -13.38
C LEU A 373 -30.01 -12.95 -12.86
N LYS A 374 -30.56 -12.38 -11.77
CA LYS A 374 -31.83 -12.82 -11.21
C LYS A 374 -33.00 -12.59 -12.17
N VAL A 375 -33.06 -11.41 -12.81
CA VAL A 375 -34.10 -11.08 -13.78
C VAL A 375 -33.97 -11.98 -15.01
N ALA A 376 -32.78 -12.09 -15.61
CA ALA A 376 -32.58 -12.90 -16.81
C ALA A 376 -32.88 -14.40 -16.56
N ALA A 377 -32.46 -14.94 -15.41
CA ALA A 377 -32.75 -16.32 -15.04
C ALA A 377 -34.25 -16.56 -14.82
N ALA A 378 -34.96 -15.61 -14.19
CA ALA A 378 -36.41 -15.69 -14.02
C ALA A 378 -37.13 -15.66 -15.38
N THR A 379 -36.76 -14.74 -16.27
CA THR A 379 -37.31 -14.64 -17.63
C THR A 379 -37.05 -15.90 -18.44
N ALA A 380 -35.84 -16.45 -18.41
CA ALA A 380 -35.50 -17.68 -19.12
C ALA A 380 -36.31 -18.89 -18.60
N ARG A 381 -36.42 -19.03 -17.27
CA ARG A 381 -37.26 -20.08 -16.66
C ARG A 381 -38.74 -19.91 -16.97
N GLN A 382 -39.22 -18.67 -17.05
CA GLN A 382 -40.60 -18.37 -17.44
C GLN A 382 -40.86 -18.78 -18.90
N ALA A 383 -39.97 -18.42 -19.82
CA ALA A 383 -40.06 -18.80 -21.24
C ALA A 383 -40.07 -20.33 -21.44
N LEU A 384 -39.29 -21.07 -20.65
CA LEU A 384 -39.27 -22.54 -20.66
C LEU A 384 -40.51 -23.17 -20.02
N SER A 385 -41.27 -22.40 -19.23
CA SER A 385 -42.47 -22.87 -18.54
C SER A 385 -43.78 -22.53 -19.25
N THR A 386 -43.75 -21.55 -20.16
CA THR A 386 -44.88 -21.27 -21.03
C THR A 386 -45.15 -22.49 -21.89
N PRO A 387 -46.38 -23.03 -21.92
CA PRO A 387 -46.72 -24.19 -22.73
C PRO A 387 -46.58 -23.80 -24.20
N THR A 388 -45.44 -24.09 -24.80
CA THR A 388 -45.29 -24.11 -26.24
C THR A 388 -46.13 -25.26 -26.77
N THR A 389 -46.94 -24.97 -27.78
CA THR A 389 -47.81 -25.89 -28.53
C THR A 389 -47.07 -27.04 -29.24
N THR A 390 -45.77 -27.20 -29.00
CA THR A 390 -44.94 -28.28 -29.54
C THR A 390 -45.19 -29.58 -28.80
N THR A 391 -45.83 -30.52 -29.50
CA THR A 391 -46.10 -31.90 -29.10
C THR A 391 -44.85 -32.79 -29.01
N ALA A 392 -43.64 -32.23 -29.06
CA ALA A 392 -42.38 -32.97 -29.04
C ALA A 392 -41.25 -32.18 -28.36
N LEU A 393 -40.47 -32.84 -27.51
CA LEU A 393 -39.23 -32.33 -26.92
C LEU A 393 -38.06 -32.74 -27.83
N PRO A 394 -37.15 -31.83 -28.22
CA PRO A 394 -36.03 -32.19 -29.08
C PRO A 394 -34.98 -33.01 -28.31
N VAL A 395 -34.31 -33.93 -29.02
CA VAL A 395 -33.13 -34.63 -28.50
C VAL A 395 -32.05 -33.62 -28.10
N GLY A 396 -31.45 -33.81 -26.93
CA GLY A 396 -30.52 -32.88 -26.29
C GLY A 396 -31.17 -31.78 -25.44
N ALA A 397 -32.51 -31.71 -25.37
CA ALA A 397 -33.18 -30.77 -24.47
C ALA A 397 -32.97 -31.14 -23.01
N CYS A 398 -32.69 -30.14 -22.17
CA CYS A 398 -32.65 -30.30 -20.72
C CYS A 398 -34.05 -30.18 -20.13
N VAL A 399 -34.44 -31.16 -19.31
CA VAL A 399 -35.78 -31.27 -18.72
C VAL A 399 -35.71 -31.61 -17.24
N GLU A 400 -36.75 -31.22 -16.50
CA GLU A 400 -37.07 -31.75 -15.18
C GLU A 400 -38.18 -32.78 -15.31
N VAL A 401 -37.91 -34.00 -14.84
CA VAL A 401 -38.84 -35.13 -14.89
C VAL A 401 -39.48 -35.32 -13.52
N ARG A 402 -40.82 -35.29 -13.47
CA ARG A 402 -41.58 -35.56 -12.24
C ARG A 402 -41.55 -37.04 -11.91
N GLN A 403 -41.02 -37.39 -10.74
CA GLN A 403 -40.99 -38.73 -10.17
C GLN A 403 -42.33 -39.12 -9.51
N GLY A 404 -42.48 -40.42 -9.21
CA GLY A 404 -43.70 -40.95 -8.58
C GLY A 404 -43.98 -40.40 -7.19
N ASP A 405 -42.94 -39.94 -6.48
CA ASP A 405 -43.02 -39.25 -5.18
C ASP A 405 -43.31 -37.73 -5.30
N GLY A 406 -43.48 -37.23 -6.53
CA GLY A 406 -43.70 -35.81 -6.83
C GLY A 406 -42.43 -34.96 -6.90
N THR A 407 -41.25 -35.53 -6.61
CA THR A 407 -39.97 -34.83 -6.79
C THR A 407 -39.67 -34.63 -8.28
N ARG A 408 -38.80 -33.67 -8.61
CA ARG A 408 -38.39 -33.38 -9.99
C ARG A 408 -36.89 -33.55 -10.13
N TRP A 409 -36.47 -34.41 -11.06
CA TRP A 409 -35.06 -34.69 -11.28
C TRP A 409 -34.64 -34.12 -12.64
N PRO A 410 -33.49 -33.43 -12.72
CA PRO A 410 -32.97 -32.92 -13.98
C PRO A 410 -32.44 -34.08 -14.84
N ALA A 411 -32.70 -34.00 -16.15
CA ALA A 411 -32.32 -34.99 -17.13
C ALA A 411 -32.16 -34.34 -18.52
N MET A 412 -31.52 -35.06 -19.44
CA MET A 412 -31.40 -34.68 -20.85
C MET A 412 -32.15 -35.69 -21.72
N VAL A 413 -32.92 -35.21 -22.70
CA VAL A 413 -33.59 -36.09 -23.67
C VAL A 413 -32.54 -36.75 -24.56
N SER A 414 -32.41 -38.08 -24.51
CA SER A 414 -31.50 -38.87 -25.35
C SER A 414 -32.14 -39.28 -26.66
N ASP A 415 -33.41 -39.68 -26.64
CA ASP A 415 -34.17 -40.10 -27.82
C ASP A 415 -35.69 -39.84 -27.62
N VAL A 416 -36.46 -39.92 -28.71
CA VAL A 416 -37.91 -39.73 -28.72
C VAL A 416 -38.60 -41.05 -29.05
N ASP A 417 -39.14 -41.72 -28.03
CA ASP A 417 -39.91 -42.97 -28.16
C ASP A 417 -41.40 -42.69 -28.46
N GLY A 418 -41.69 -42.38 -29.72
CA GLY A 418 -43.05 -42.16 -30.22
C GLY A 418 -43.65 -40.78 -29.84
N PRO A 419 -44.99 -40.60 -29.95
CA PRO A 419 -45.61 -39.27 -29.85
C PRO A 419 -45.82 -38.77 -28.41
N THR A 420 -45.63 -39.62 -27.39
CA THR A 420 -46.01 -39.31 -26.00
C THR A 420 -44.94 -39.66 -24.97
N ARG A 421 -43.85 -40.32 -25.35
CA ARG A 421 -42.77 -40.73 -24.45
C ARG A 421 -41.43 -40.26 -24.99
N VAL A 422 -40.49 -40.03 -24.08
CA VAL A 422 -39.11 -39.62 -24.36
C VAL A 422 -38.17 -40.43 -23.51
N GLU A 423 -37.03 -40.82 -24.09
CA GLU A 423 -35.91 -41.37 -23.34
C GLU A 423 -35.10 -40.22 -22.76
N VAL A 424 -34.76 -40.33 -21.47
CA VAL A 424 -34.04 -39.31 -20.73
C VAL A 424 -32.87 -39.93 -19.98
N ILE A 425 -31.75 -39.21 -19.93
CA ILE A 425 -30.58 -39.53 -19.12
C ILE A 425 -30.57 -38.62 -17.91
N TYR A 426 -30.63 -39.15 -16.70
CA TYR A 426 -30.63 -38.33 -15.48
C TYR A 426 -29.23 -37.77 -15.17
N ASP A 427 -29.14 -36.47 -14.88
CA ASP A 427 -27.86 -35.80 -14.60
C ASP A 427 -27.13 -36.36 -13.37
N ALA A 428 -27.88 -36.86 -12.38
CA ALA A 428 -27.34 -37.29 -11.09
C ALA A 428 -26.79 -38.73 -11.10
N SER A 429 -27.42 -39.64 -11.86
CA SER A 429 -27.06 -41.06 -11.87
C SER A 429 -26.46 -41.52 -13.19
N GLY A 430 -26.72 -40.80 -14.30
CA GLY A 430 -26.35 -41.24 -15.64
C GLY A 430 -27.19 -42.40 -16.16
N ASP A 431 -28.28 -42.74 -15.47
CA ASP A 431 -29.20 -43.80 -15.89
C ASP A 431 -30.18 -43.27 -16.94
N ASP A 432 -30.55 -44.15 -17.87
CA ASP A 432 -31.54 -43.89 -18.91
C ASP A 432 -32.92 -44.42 -18.47
N ASP A 433 -33.98 -43.67 -18.76
CA ASP A 433 -35.38 -44.05 -18.48
C ASP A 433 -36.33 -43.54 -19.56
N THR A 434 -37.45 -44.24 -19.77
CA THR A 434 -38.47 -43.86 -20.76
C THR A 434 -39.69 -43.28 -20.07
N VAL A 435 -39.85 -41.96 -20.14
CA VAL A 435 -40.86 -41.22 -19.37
C VAL A 435 -41.90 -40.54 -20.26
N ASP A 436 -43.13 -40.44 -19.75
CA ASP A 436 -44.19 -39.71 -20.44
C ASP A 436 -43.85 -38.22 -20.55
N LEU A 437 -44.08 -37.64 -21.74
CA LEU A 437 -43.83 -36.22 -22.02
C LEU A 437 -44.59 -35.29 -21.05
N SER A 438 -45.74 -35.73 -20.53
CA SER A 438 -46.52 -35.02 -19.51
C SER A 438 -45.81 -34.86 -18.15
N ARG A 439 -44.77 -35.67 -17.89
CA ARG A 439 -43.95 -35.61 -16.67
C ARG A 439 -42.75 -34.68 -16.84
N CYS A 440 -42.44 -34.25 -18.06
CA CYS A 440 -41.27 -33.47 -18.40
C CYS A 440 -41.58 -31.98 -18.46
N ARG A 441 -40.66 -31.14 -18.01
CA ARG A 441 -40.70 -29.67 -18.19
C ARG A 441 -39.33 -29.18 -18.59
N LEU A 442 -39.24 -28.34 -19.62
CA LEU A 442 -37.97 -27.74 -20.02
C LEU A 442 -37.34 -26.96 -18.86
N CYS A 443 -36.03 -27.11 -18.71
CA CYS A 443 -35.23 -26.39 -17.72
C CYS A 443 -33.96 -25.83 -18.37
N LEU A 444 -33.22 -25.03 -17.60
CA LEU A 444 -31.94 -24.49 -18.07
C LEU A 444 -30.93 -25.61 -18.23
N SER A 445 -30.01 -25.49 -19.19
CA SER A 445 -28.92 -26.46 -19.34
C SER A 445 -28.04 -26.52 -18.10
N PHE A 446 -27.42 -27.68 -17.84
CA PHE A 446 -26.49 -27.82 -16.71
C PHE A 446 -25.35 -26.79 -16.79
N SER A 447 -24.82 -26.52 -17.99
CA SER A 447 -23.79 -25.49 -18.21
C SER A 447 -24.28 -24.10 -17.83
N ASP A 448 -25.50 -23.73 -18.21
CA ASP A 448 -26.07 -22.42 -17.88
C ASP A 448 -26.36 -22.29 -16.39
N GLN A 449 -26.90 -23.34 -15.75
CA GLN A 449 -27.15 -23.36 -14.31
C GLN A 449 -25.86 -23.25 -13.51
N SER A 450 -24.81 -23.96 -13.94
CA SER A 450 -23.48 -23.93 -13.32
C SER A 450 -22.83 -22.56 -13.48
N ALA A 451 -22.82 -21.99 -14.69
CA ALA A 451 -22.27 -20.66 -14.95
C ALA A 451 -23.00 -19.55 -14.17
N LEU A 452 -24.33 -19.62 -14.13
CA LEU A 452 -25.18 -18.71 -13.37
C LEU A 452 -24.84 -18.77 -11.87
N SER A 453 -24.85 -19.97 -11.29
CA SER A 453 -24.60 -20.18 -9.86
C SER A 453 -23.19 -19.75 -9.47
N ALA A 454 -22.17 -20.13 -10.26
CA ALA A 454 -20.79 -19.73 -10.02
C ALA A 454 -20.62 -18.21 -10.02
N LEU A 455 -21.22 -17.50 -10.99
CA LEU A 455 -21.11 -16.05 -11.07
C LEU A 455 -21.91 -15.35 -9.96
N GLN A 456 -23.10 -15.85 -9.61
CA GLN A 456 -23.88 -15.34 -8.48
C GLN A 456 -23.14 -15.49 -7.16
N VAL A 457 -22.54 -16.65 -6.89
CA VAL A 457 -21.72 -16.88 -5.68
C VAL A 457 -20.53 -15.92 -5.63
N ALA A 458 -19.83 -15.73 -6.76
CA ALA A 458 -18.72 -14.79 -6.83
C ALA A 458 -19.15 -13.34 -6.55
N LEU A 459 -20.28 -12.91 -7.10
CA LEU A 459 -20.84 -11.58 -6.85
C LEU A 459 -21.30 -11.41 -5.39
N CYS A 460 -21.94 -12.43 -4.79
CA CYS A 460 -22.32 -12.44 -3.38
C CYS A 460 -21.12 -12.31 -2.45
N MET A 461 -20.04 -13.06 -2.74
CA MET A 461 -18.78 -12.96 -2.00
C MET A 461 -18.21 -11.55 -2.03
N ASN A 462 -18.17 -10.93 -3.21
CA ASN A 462 -17.60 -9.60 -3.38
C ASN A 462 -18.50 -8.52 -2.76
N LEU A 463 -19.82 -8.66 -2.90
CA LEU A 463 -20.80 -7.80 -2.25
C LEU A 463 -20.69 -7.86 -0.72
N ALA A 464 -20.58 -9.06 -0.14
CA ALA A 464 -20.43 -9.24 1.30
C ALA A 464 -19.13 -8.61 1.83
N LYS A 465 -18.02 -8.71 1.10
CA LYS A 465 -16.78 -8.02 1.43
C LYS A 465 -16.99 -6.50 1.45
N SER A 466 -17.59 -5.92 0.41
CA SER A 466 -17.89 -4.48 0.37
C SER A 466 -18.77 -4.03 1.54
N LEU A 467 -19.84 -4.78 1.84
CA LEU A 467 -20.76 -4.49 2.93
C LEU A 467 -20.07 -4.56 4.30
N SER A 468 -19.17 -5.52 4.51
CA SER A 468 -18.35 -5.63 5.73
C SER A 468 -17.47 -4.39 5.95
N HIS A 469 -16.81 -3.91 4.89
CA HIS A 469 -16.03 -2.66 4.95
C HIS A 469 -16.89 -1.44 5.28
N LEU A 470 -18.13 -1.40 4.79
CA LEU A 470 -19.13 -0.35 5.07
C LEU A 470 -19.83 -0.51 6.43
N ARG A 471 -19.41 -1.49 7.26
CA ARG A 471 -20.04 -1.82 8.56
C ARG A 471 -21.50 -2.27 8.46
N MET A 472 -21.97 -2.65 7.27
CA MET A 472 -23.29 -3.22 7.02
C MET A 472 -23.23 -4.75 7.18
N VAL A 473 -22.94 -5.20 8.40
CA VAL A 473 -22.64 -6.61 8.69
C VAL A 473 -23.86 -7.53 8.53
N PRO A 474 -25.08 -7.17 8.96
CA PRO A 474 -26.27 -8.01 8.74
C PRO A 474 -26.52 -8.33 7.26
N GLU A 475 -26.45 -7.32 6.39
CA GLU A 475 -26.66 -7.46 4.95
C GLU A 475 -25.54 -8.29 4.31
N ALA A 476 -24.30 -8.18 4.80
CA ALA A 476 -23.20 -9.02 4.36
C ALA A 476 -23.45 -10.51 4.68
N ILE A 477 -24.00 -10.80 5.86
CA ILE A 477 -24.38 -12.17 6.27
C ILE A 477 -25.50 -12.70 5.36
N GLU A 478 -26.54 -11.91 5.08
CA GLU A 478 -27.63 -12.28 4.17
C GLU A 478 -27.11 -12.59 2.75
N CYS A 479 -26.19 -11.77 2.24
CA CYS A 479 -25.57 -12.01 0.93
C CYS A 479 -24.82 -13.34 0.89
N LEU A 480 -24.06 -13.67 1.95
CA LEU A 480 -23.35 -14.94 2.06
C LEU A 480 -24.30 -16.11 2.27
N HIS A 481 -25.42 -15.90 2.96
CA HIS A 481 -26.46 -16.91 3.11
C HIS A 481 -27.03 -17.30 1.75
N PHE A 482 -27.45 -16.33 0.95
CA PHE A 482 -27.92 -16.57 -0.42
C PHE A 482 -26.85 -17.27 -1.29
N GLY A 483 -25.59 -16.85 -1.20
CA GLY A 483 -24.49 -17.54 -1.92
C GLY A 483 -24.30 -19.00 -1.49
N LEU A 484 -24.50 -19.31 -0.20
CA LEU A 484 -24.40 -20.66 0.34
C LEU A 484 -25.65 -21.52 0.07
N GLU A 485 -26.80 -20.93 -0.25
CA GLU A 485 -27.94 -21.69 -0.78
C GLU A 485 -27.63 -22.22 -2.19
N LEU A 486 -26.92 -21.43 -3.00
CA LEU A 486 -26.49 -21.82 -4.35
C LEU A 486 -25.29 -22.78 -4.34
N ALA A 487 -24.35 -22.58 -3.42
CA ALA A 487 -23.16 -23.41 -3.27
C ALA A 487 -22.88 -23.71 -1.79
N PRO A 488 -23.54 -24.74 -1.20
CA PRO A 488 -23.45 -25.05 0.23
C PRO A 488 -22.03 -25.30 0.74
N ASP A 489 -21.17 -25.82 -0.12
CA ASP A 489 -19.80 -26.23 0.21
C ASP A 489 -18.75 -25.20 -0.25
N HIS A 490 -19.17 -23.95 -0.47
CA HIS A 490 -18.28 -22.87 -0.85
C HIS A 490 -17.42 -22.40 0.34
N LEU A 491 -16.24 -23.01 0.48
CA LEU A 491 -15.28 -22.79 1.57
C LEU A 491 -15.03 -21.30 1.90
N PRO A 492 -14.74 -20.40 0.95
CA PRO A 492 -14.53 -18.97 1.26
C PRO A 492 -15.77 -18.29 1.85
N ALA A 493 -16.97 -18.70 1.45
CA ALA A 493 -18.22 -18.11 1.93
C ALA A 493 -18.52 -18.55 3.36
N LEU A 494 -18.36 -19.84 3.65
CA LEU A 494 -18.48 -20.40 5.00
C LEU A 494 -17.53 -19.69 5.97
N TYR A 495 -16.25 -19.57 5.60
CA TYR A 495 -15.26 -18.93 6.46
C TYR A 495 -15.57 -17.45 6.70
N LEU A 496 -15.88 -16.69 5.65
CA LEU A 496 -16.19 -15.27 5.78
C LEU A 496 -17.47 -15.03 6.61
N ARG A 497 -18.53 -15.82 6.39
CA ARG A 497 -19.78 -15.69 7.16
C ARG A 497 -19.56 -16.02 8.63
N GLY A 498 -18.74 -17.04 8.93
CA GLY A 498 -18.32 -17.37 10.28
C GLY A 498 -17.58 -16.22 10.99
N LEU A 499 -16.69 -15.51 10.29
CA LEU A 499 -16.03 -14.31 10.82
C LEU A 499 -17.02 -13.18 11.12
N LEU A 500 -17.99 -12.95 10.24
CA LEU A 500 -19.01 -11.90 10.41
C LEU A 500 -19.97 -12.22 11.56
N HIS A 501 -20.40 -13.48 11.70
CA HIS A 501 -21.17 -13.94 12.86
C HIS A 501 -20.39 -13.78 14.16
N MET A 502 -19.08 -14.05 14.16
CA MET A 502 -18.23 -13.82 15.32
C MET A 502 -18.14 -12.32 15.67
N GLN A 503 -18.05 -11.44 14.66
CA GLN A 503 -18.04 -9.99 14.85
C GLN A 503 -19.35 -9.46 15.47
N THR A 504 -20.51 -10.06 15.13
CA THR A 504 -21.82 -9.70 15.70
C THR A 504 -22.18 -10.52 16.96
N LEU A 505 -21.22 -11.26 17.53
CA LEU A 505 -21.40 -12.12 18.69
C LEU A 505 -22.46 -13.22 18.50
N GLN A 506 -22.78 -13.59 17.27
CA GLN A 506 -23.62 -14.75 16.93
C GLN A 506 -22.78 -16.03 16.97
N LEU A 507 -22.41 -16.46 18.18
CA LEU A 507 -21.37 -17.47 18.40
C LEU A 507 -21.73 -18.88 17.90
N LYS A 508 -23.01 -19.26 17.98
CA LYS A 508 -23.48 -20.57 17.50
C LYS A 508 -23.41 -20.67 15.96
N PRO A 509 -24.00 -19.75 15.17
CA PRO A 509 -23.79 -19.72 13.73
C PRO A 509 -22.32 -19.68 13.31
N ALA A 510 -21.48 -18.87 13.99
CA ALA A 510 -20.05 -18.82 13.72
C ALA A 510 -19.36 -20.19 13.89
N LYS A 511 -19.73 -20.94 14.95
CA LYS A 511 -19.20 -22.28 15.21
C LYS A 511 -19.57 -23.24 14.08
N ASP A 512 -20.83 -23.24 13.67
CA ASP A 512 -21.34 -24.15 12.64
C ASP A 512 -20.67 -23.88 11.28
N ASP A 513 -20.48 -22.61 10.93
CA ASP A 513 -19.77 -22.19 9.73
C ASP A 513 -18.29 -22.60 9.75
N PHE A 514 -17.57 -22.37 10.84
CA PHE A 514 -16.17 -22.80 10.94
C PHE A 514 -16.01 -24.31 10.94
N PHE A 515 -16.95 -25.06 11.52
CA PHE A 515 -16.93 -26.52 11.48
C PHE A 515 -17.06 -27.03 10.05
N ARG A 516 -18.05 -26.52 9.30
CA ARG A 516 -18.24 -26.85 7.88
C ARG A 516 -17.05 -26.42 7.04
N ALA A 517 -16.54 -25.20 7.24
CA ALA A 517 -15.35 -24.71 6.54
C ALA A 517 -14.13 -25.62 6.79
N ASN A 518 -13.92 -26.07 8.03
CA ASN A 518 -12.78 -26.94 8.35
C ASN A 518 -12.91 -28.32 7.68
N LYS A 519 -14.12 -28.88 7.65
CA LYS A 519 -14.42 -30.13 6.94
C LYS A 519 -14.06 -30.00 5.45
N MET A 520 -14.54 -28.94 4.79
CA MET A 520 -14.26 -28.66 3.38
C MET A 520 -12.77 -28.43 3.10
N ALA A 521 -12.08 -27.68 3.96
CA ALA A 521 -10.65 -27.47 3.82
C ALA A 521 -9.85 -28.77 3.97
N GLY A 522 -10.31 -29.71 4.81
CA GLY A 522 -9.75 -31.05 4.95
C GLY A 522 -9.90 -31.90 3.70
N GLU A 523 -11.10 -31.96 3.14
CA GLU A 523 -11.39 -32.70 1.90
C GLU A 523 -10.56 -32.16 0.72
N ARG A 524 -10.37 -30.83 0.65
CA ARG A 524 -9.54 -30.16 -0.39
C ARG A 524 -8.04 -30.19 -0.10
N LYS A 525 -7.60 -30.73 1.03
CA LYS A 525 -6.19 -30.70 1.49
C LYS A 525 -5.59 -29.28 1.58
N ASP A 526 -6.41 -28.26 1.84
CA ASP A 526 -5.99 -26.86 1.99
C ASP A 526 -5.54 -26.55 3.42
N LYS A 527 -4.25 -26.84 3.69
CA LYS A 527 -3.64 -26.62 5.01
C LYS A 527 -3.60 -25.14 5.40
N ALA A 528 -3.44 -24.22 4.45
CA ALA A 528 -3.32 -22.79 4.75
C ALA A 528 -4.63 -22.24 5.32
N THR A 529 -5.76 -22.58 4.69
CA THR A 529 -7.07 -22.15 5.18
C THR A 529 -7.42 -22.84 6.50
N GLN A 530 -7.06 -24.10 6.70
CA GLN A 530 -7.25 -24.78 7.99
C GLN A 530 -6.56 -24.06 9.15
N VAL A 531 -5.32 -23.59 8.97
CA VAL A 531 -4.61 -22.82 9.99
C VAL A 531 -5.36 -21.53 10.35
N GLN A 532 -5.90 -20.84 9.34
CA GLN A 532 -6.71 -19.63 9.56
C GLN A 532 -8.01 -19.93 10.33
N ILE A 533 -8.72 -20.99 9.94
CA ILE A 533 -9.94 -21.44 10.62
C ILE A 533 -9.63 -21.82 12.07
N HIS A 534 -8.54 -22.54 12.34
CA HIS A 534 -8.15 -22.91 13.70
C HIS A 534 -7.83 -21.68 14.57
N LYS A 535 -7.19 -20.65 14.00
CA LYS A 535 -6.95 -19.38 14.69
C LYS A 535 -8.26 -18.65 15.01
N ALA A 536 -9.20 -18.61 14.07
CA ALA A 536 -10.54 -18.05 14.29
C ALA A 536 -11.32 -18.84 15.36
N TRP A 537 -11.21 -20.18 15.34
CA TRP A 537 -11.84 -21.06 16.32
C TRP A 537 -11.36 -20.80 17.75
N LYS A 538 -10.05 -20.62 17.97
CA LYS A 538 -9.50 -20.25 19.28
C LYS A 538 -10.10 -18.93 19.78
N ARG A 539 -10.24 -17.93 18.90
CA ARG A 539 -10.89 -16.65 19.25
C ARG A 539 -12.35 -16.84 19.62
N LEU A 540 -13.09 -17.66 18.87
CA LEU A 540 -14.48 -18.00 19.16
C LEU A 540 -14.63 -18.68 20.54
N GLN A 541 -13.72 -19.58 20.92
CA GLN A 541 -13.72 -20.22 22.23
C GLN A 541 -13.52 -19.23 23.38
N VAL A 542 -12.60 -18.28 23.22
CA VAL A 542 -12.39 -17.20 24.19
C VAL A 542 -13.65 -16.35 24.35
N LEU A 543 -14.24 -15.90 23.23
CA LEU A 543 -15.48 -15.11 23.24
C LEU A 543 -16.65 -15.87 23.87
N THR A 544 -16.78 -17.17 23.59
CA THR A 544 -17.82 -18.02 24.19
C THR A 544 -17.66 -18.12 25.70
N THR A 545 -16.41 -18.24 26.17
CA THR A 545 -16.11 -18.30 27.61
C THR A 545 -16.39 -16.96 28.29
N GLN A 546 -15.99 -15.85 27.67
CA GLN A 546 -16.25 -14.50 28.17
C GLN A 546 -17.76 -14.21 28.24
N ARG A 547 -18.53 -14.58 27.20
CA ARG A 547 -19.99 -14.42 27.19
C ARG A 547 -20.65 -15.21 28.32
N LYS A 548 -20.29 -16.48 28.51
CA LYS A 548 -20.80 -17.28 29.64
C LYS A 548 -20.50 -16.65 31.00
N LYS A 549 -19.30 -16.08 31.19
CA LYS A 549 -18.94 -15.38 32.43
C LYS A 549 -19.77 -14.10 32.61
N ALA A 550 -19.99 -13.33 31.54
CA ALA A 550 -20.82 -12.14 31.58
C ALA A 550 -22.29 -12.47 31.89
N ASP A 551 -22.85 -13.49 31.23
CA ASP A 551 -24.22 -13.95 31.48
C ASP A 551 -24.39 -14.42 32.94
N LYS A 552 -23.42 -15.20 33.47
CA LYS A 552 -23.43 -15.62 34.89
C LYS A 552 -23.37 -14.43 35.85
N LYS A 553 -22.57 -13.42 35.53
CA LYS A 553 -22.49 -12.19 36.34
C LYS A 553 -23.81 -11.43 36.30
N LEU A 554 -24.40 -11.24 35.13
CA LEU A 554 -25.68 -10.57 34.95
C LEU A 554 -26.79 -11.27 35.74
N ILE A 555 -26.87 -12.60 35.68
CA ILE A 555 -27.84 -13.38 36.46
C ILE A 555 -27.65 -13.14 37.96
N LYS A 556 -26.40 -13.14 38.45
CA LYS A 556 -26.10 -12.87 39.86
C LYS A 556 -26.54 -11.46 40.27
N ASP A 557 -26.27 -10.46 39.43
CA ASP A 557 -26.63 -9.07 39.69
C ASP A 557 -28.17 -8.89 39.66
N MET A 558 -28.86 -9.57 38.73
CA MET A 558 -30.33 -9.61 38.67
C MET A 558 -30.95 -10.29 39.90
N MET A 559 -30.38 -11.40 40.37
CA MET A 559 -30.84 -12.06 41.59
C MET A 559 -30.67 -11.16 42.81
N ALA A 560 -29.50 -10.51 42.95
CA ALA A 560 -29.27 -9.57 44.03
C ALA A 560 -30.26 -8.39 44.01
N TYR A 561 -30.63 -7.90 42.82
CA TYR A 561 -31.65 -6.87 42.68
C TYR A 561 -33.05 -7.38 43.06
N LEU A 562 -33.43 -8.58 42.64
CA LEU A 562 -34.72 -9.18 43.03
C LEU A 562 -34.83 -9.40 44.54
N ASP A 563 -33.73 -9.78 45.21
CA ASP A 563 -33.68 -9.91 46.66
C ASP A 563 -33.93 -8.55 47.36
N THR A 564 -33.53 -7.43 46.75
CA THR A 564 -33.86 -6.08 47.29
C THR A 564 -35.31 -5.67 47.13
N LEU A 565 -36.07 -6.33 46.24
CA LEU A 565 -37.51 -6.09 46.04
C LEU A 565 -38.39 -7.01 46.89
N ALA A 566 -37.82 -8.04 47.52
CA ALA A 566 -38.54 -9.06 48.28
C ALA A 566 -38.84 -8.68 49.76
N ILE A 567 -38.84 -7.39 50.07
CA ILE A 567 -39.21 -6.79 51.36
C ILE A 567 -40.23 -5.69 50.97
N ASP A 568 -41.54 -5.75 51.24
CA ASP A 568 -42.26 -6.14 52.44
C ASP A 568 -43.44 -7.08 52.13
N GLY A 569 -43.48 -8.21 52.84
CA GLY A 569 -44.64 -9.10 52.93
C GLY A 569 -44.79 -9.58 54.37
N GLU A 570 -45.07 -8.64 55.26
CA GLU A 570 -45.74 -8.88 56.56
C GLU A 570 -47.11 -8.20 56.57
#